data_AF-A0A528N313-F1
#
_entry.id   AF-A0A528N313-F1
#
_cell.length_a   1.000
_cell.length_b   1.000
_cell.length_c   1.000
_cell.angle_alpha   90.00
_cell.angle_beta   90.00
_cell.angle_gamma   90.00
#
_symmetry.space_group_name_H-M   'P 1'
#
loop_
_entity.id
_entity.type
_entity.pdbx_description
1 polymer ?
#
loop_
_entity_poly.entity_id
_entity_poly.type
_entity_poly.pdbx_seq_one_letter_code
_entity_poly.pdbx_strand_id
1 'polypeptide(L)'
;SKVFDDFWLIEQGLAEHEQHGDLRDLVMRTHRTGDIVSVGPDESLLNAYGRMRRSDVSQLPVLDDGKLVGIVDESDILAHVEG
;
A
#
# COMPACT_ATOMS: atom_id res chain seq x y z
N SER A 1 13.91 -20.19 -0.75
CA SER A 1 15.34 -20.08 -0.42
C SER A 1 16.07 -19.53 -1.65
N LYS A 2 16.47 -18.25 -1.59
CA LYS A 2 17.05 -17.32 -2.61
C LYS A 2 16.53 -15.88 -2.45
N VAL A 3 15.54 -15.67 -1.57
CA VAL A 3 14.97 -14.35 -1.26
C VAL A 3 15.87 -13.49 -0.35
N PHE A 4 17.06 -13.98 0.01
CA PHE A 4 17.92 -13.39 1.02
C PHE A 4 19.08 -12.54 0.47
N ASP A 5 19.35 -12.55 -0.83
CA ASP A 5 20.52 -11.84 -1.37
C ASP A 5 20.19 -10.45 -1.93
N ASP A 6 19.08 -10.28 -2.66
CA ASP A 6 18.81 -9.01 -3.38
C ASP A 6 18.65 -7.81 -2.44
N PHE A 7 18.04 -8.03 -1.27
CA PHE A 7 17.88 -6.96 -0.29
C PHE A 7 19.20 -6.56 0.38
N TRP A 8 20.02 -7.55 0.75
CA TRP A 8 21.33 -7.28 1.35
C TRP A 8 22.21 -6.53 0.35
N LEU A 9 22.10 -6.89 -0.93
CA LEU A 9 22.77 -6.19 -2.01
C LEU A 9 22.28 -4.74 -2.13
N ILE A 10 20.96 -4.46 -2.09
CA ILE A 10 20.43 -3.09 -2.17
C ILE A 10 20.86 -2.24 -0.95
N GLU A 11 20.78 -2.79 0.26
CA GLU A 11 21.13 -2.08 1.50
C GLU A 11 22.63 -1.72 1.56
N GLN A 12 23.49 -2.57 1.01
CA GLN A 12 24.93 -2.30 0.90
C GLN A 12 25.29 -1.49 -0.36
N GLY A 13 24.32 -1.05 -1.16
CA GLY A 13 24.55 -0.30 -2.41
C GLY A 13 25.14 -1.14 -3.55
N LEU A 14 25.02 -2.46 -3.47
CA LEU A 14 25.51 -3.45 -4.42
C LEU A 14 24.47 -3.86 -5.48
N ALA A 15 23.26 -3.28 -5.45
CA ALA A 15 22.23 -3.44 -6.48
C ALA A 15 21.44 -2.14 -6.69
N GLU A 16 21.19 -1.80 -7.97
CA GLU A 16 20.39 -0.64 -8.36
C GLU A 16 18.90 -1.02 -8.36
N HIS A 17 18.08 -0.23 -7.66
CA HIS A 17 16.63 -0.24 -7.84
C HIS A 17 16.24 0.96 -8.70
N GLU A 18 15.32 0.74 -9.64
CA GLU A 18 14.73 1.83 -10.42
C GLU A 18 13.97 2.76 -9.46
N GLN A 19 14.46 3.98 -9.27
CA GLN A 19 13.76 5.01 -8.50
C GLN A 19 12.74 5.69 -9.41
N HIS A 20 11.47 5.65 -9.04
CA HIS A 20 10.40 6.21 -9.85
C HIS A 20 10.21 7.71 -9.63
N GLY A 21 10.80 8.27 -8.57
CA GLY A 21 10.74 9.71 -8.26
C GLY A 21 9.37 10.16 -7.75
N ASP A 22 8.51 9.23 -7.33
CA ASP A 22 7.17 9.50 -6.83
C ASP A 22 6.85 8.66 -5.58
N LEU A 23 5.61 8.76 -5.09
CA LEU A 23 5.18 8.11 -3.85
C LEU A 23 5.37 6.58 -3.85
N ARG A 24 5.51 5.93 -5.02
CA ARG A 24 5.79 4.49 -5.12
C ARG A 24 7.11 4.13 -4.45
N ASP A 25 8.11 5.01 -4.48
CA ASP A 25 9.42 4.79 -3.84
C ASP A 25 9.32 4.68 -2.31
N LEU A 26 8.33 5.34 -1.71
CA LEU A 26 8.07 5.29 -0.27
C LEU A 26 7.27 4.05 0.12
N VAL A 27 6.29 3.68 -0.70
CA VAL A 27 5.43 2.51 -0.48
C VAL A 27 6.22 1.20 -0.61
N MET A 28 7.15 1.12 -1.57
CA MET A 28 8.03 -0.05 -1.76
C MET A 28 8.97 -0.28 -0.56
N ARG A 29 9.37 0.78 0.15
CA ARG A 29 10.24 0.65 1.35
C ARG A 29 9.52 0.04 2.55
N THR A 30 8.20 0.24 2.63
CA THR A 30 7.41 -0.10 3.83
C THR A 30 6.86 -1.52 3.79
N HIS A 31 6.70 -2.13 2.61
CA HIS A 31 6.11 -3.48 2.49
C HIS A 31 7.10 -4.52 1.97
N ARG A 32 7.68 -5.27 2.92
CA ARG A 32 8.22 -6.60 2.68
C ARG A 32 7.12 -7.63 2.91
N THR A 33 6.99 -8.55 1.95
CA THR A 33 6.17 -9.78 1.96
C THR A 33 4.68 -9.63 1.62
N GLY A 34 4.35 -9.99 0.36
CA GLY A 34 3.11 -10.65 -0.07
C GLY A 34 1.79 -9.91 0.11
N ASP A 35 1.32 -9.29 -0.96
CA ASP A 35 0.02 -8.63 -1.13
C ASP A 35 -0.12 -7.23 -0.50
N ILE A 36 -0.09 -6.21 -1.36
CA ILE A 36 -0.49 -4.84 -1.02
C ILE A 36 -1.96 -4.90 -0.59
N VAL A 37 -2.21 -4.60 0.69
CA VAL A 37 -3.57 -4.42 1.19
C VAL A 37 -4.12 -3.13 0.56
N SER A 38 -5.01 -3.30 -0.42
CA SER A 38 -5.60 -2.24 -1.24
C SER A 38 -7.10 -2.42 -1.33
N VAL A 39 -7.82 -1.48 -1.93
CA VAL A 39 -9.24 -1.62 -2.30
C VAL A 39 -9.48 -1.16 -3.73
N GLY A 40 -10.53 -1.68 -4.37
CA GLY A 40 -11.02 -1.17 -5.65
C GLY A 40 -11.82 0.14 -5.52
N PRO A 41 -11.95 0.93 -6.60
CA PRO A 41 -12.71 2.18 -6.58
C PRO A 41 -14.21 1.99 -6.31
N ASP A 42 -14.75 0.81 -6.63
CA ASP A 42 -16.16 0.46 -6.45
C ASP A 42 -16.44 -0.32 -5.13
N GLU A 43 -15.42 -0.55 -4.29
CA GLU A 43 -15.63 -1.21 -2.99
C GLU A 43 -16.27 -0.24 -1.99
N SER A 44 -17.24 -0.73 -1.21
CA SER A 44 -17.90 0.08 -0.17
C SER A 44 -16.92 0.53 0.92
N LEU A 45 -17.15 1.71 1.51
CA LEU A 45 -16.37 2.21 2.64
C LEU A 45 -16.33 1.23 3.84
N LEU A 46 -17.42 0.49 4.09
CA LEU A 46 -17.45 -0.51 5.16
C LEU A 46 -16.44 -1.66 4.91
N ASN A 47 -16.28 -2.07 3.65
CA ASN A 47 -15.30 -3.08 3.28
C ASN A 47 -13.87 -2.54 3.41
N ALA A 48 -13.63 -1.29 2.98
CA ALA A 48 -12.34 -0.63 3.16
C ALA A 48 -11.97 -0.53 4.65
N TYR A 49 -12.88 -0.04 5.48
CA TYR A 49 -12.69 0.02 6.94
C TYR A 49 -12.47 -1.36 7.57
N GLY A 50 -13.24 -2.37 7.15
CA GLY A 50 -13.03 -3.74 7.60
C GLY A 50 -11.66 -4.30 7.21
N ARG A 51 -11.12 -3.91 6.04
CA ARG A 51 -9.80 -4.33 5.57
C ARG A 51 -8.69 -3.61 6.35
N MET A 52 -8.83 -2.30 6.59
CA MET A 52 -7.98 -1.52 7.50
C MET A 52 -7.84 -2.19 8.87
N ARG A 53 -8.96 -2.52 9.52
CA ARG A 53 -8.97 -3.18 10.83
C ARG A 53 -8.32 -4.57 10.84
N ARG A 54 -8.53 -5.38 9.79
CA ARG A 54 -7.92 -6.71 9.68
C ARG A 54 -6.42 -6.66 9.42
N SER A 55 -5.95 -5.61 8.77
CA SER A 55 -4.56 -5.45 8.36
C SER A 55 -3.77 -4.52 9.29
N ASP A 56 -4.40 -4.00 10.35
CA ASP A 56 -3.81 -3.05 11.32
C ASP A 56 -3.19 -1.80 10.66
N VAL A 57 -3.92 -1.24 9.68
CA VAL A 57 -3.53 -0.01 8.96
C VAL A 57 -4.68 1.00 8.98
N SER A 58 -4.36 2.28 8.93
CA SER A 58 -5.36 3.37 8.91
C SER A 58 -5.63 3.95 7.52
N GLN A 59 -4.88 3.49 6.51
CA GLN A 59 -4.95 3.99 5.13
C GLN A 59 -4.85 2.84 4.16
N LEU A 60 -5.57 2.93 3.04
CA LEU A 60 -5.48 1.97 1.95
C LEU A 60 -5.31 2.69 0.61
N PRO A 61 -4.41 2.22 -0.27
CA PRO A 61 -4.40 2.63 -1.66
C PRO A 61 -5.64 2.11 -2.37
N VAL A 62 -6.22 2.96 -3.21
CA VAL A 62 -7.29 2.59 -4.14
C VAL A 62 -6.63 2.22 -5.47
N LEU A 63 -6.79 0.96 -5.88
CA LEU A 63 -6.22 0.43 -7.12
C LEU A 63 -7.32 0.11 -8.13
N ASP A 64 -7.11 0.53 -9.38
CA ASP A 64 -7.92 0.15 -10.54
C ASP A 64 -7.03 -0.54 -11.57
N ASP A 65 -7.33 -1.80 -11.90
CA ASP A 65 -6.49 -2.66 -12.74
C ASP A 65 -4.99 -2.64 -12.36
N GLY A 66 -4.71 -2.65 -11.06
CA GLY A 66 -3.35 -2.61 -10.50
C GLY A 66 -2.66 -1.25 -10.55
N LYS A 67 -3.34 -0.20 -11.02
CA LYS A 67 -2.84 1.19 -11.02
C LYS A 67 -3.38 1.95 -9.81
N LEU A 68 -2.52 2.72 -9.16
CA LEU A 68 -2.91 3.61 -8.06
C LEU A 68 -3.75 4.78 -8.60
N VAL A 69 -5.00 4.87 -8.16
CA VAL A 69 -5.94 5.94 -8.56
C VAL A 69 -6.34 6.85 -7.40
N GLY A 70 -6.04 6.47 -6.15
CA GLY A 70 -6.32 7.28 -4.99
C GLY A 70 -5.86 6.65 -3.68
N ILE A 71 -6.19 7.30 -2.56
CA ILE A 71 -5.96 6.83 -1.20
C ILE A 71 -7.24 7.08 -0.41
N VAL A 72 -7.60 6.16 0.48
CA VAL A 72 -8.67 6.35 1.46
C VAL A 72 -8.10 6.22 2.87
N ASP A 73 -8.43 7.17 3.74
CA ASP A 73 -8.07 7.18 5.16
C ASP A 73 -9.28 6.83 6.05
N GLU A 74 -9.02 6.24 7.21
CA GLU A 74 -10.05 5.95 8.22
C GLU A 74 -10.84 7.22 8.63
N SER A 75 -10.17 8.38 8.71
CA SER A 75 -10.80 9.65 9.05
C SER A 75 -11.76 10.15 7.97
N ASP A 76 -11.45 9.94 6.68
CA ASP A 76 -12.35 10.27 5.57
C ASP A 76 -13.64 9.45 5.65
N ILE A 77 -13.52 8.17 6.01
CA ILE A 77 -14.65 7.26 6.18
C ILE A 77 -15.54 7.72 7.34
N LEU A 78 -14.94 8.04 8.50
CA LEU A 78 -15.67 8.52 9.67
C LEU A 78 -16.43 9.81 9.37
N ALA A 79 -15.78 10.77 8.70
CA ALA A 79 -16.40 12.03 8.31
C ALA A 79 -17.61 11.86 7.36
N HIS A 80 -17.61 10.83 6.51
CA HIS A 80 -18.72 10.54 5.58
C HIS A 80 -19.91 9.83 6.23
N VAL A 81 -19.73 9.17 7.38
CA VAL A 81 -20.82 8.47 8.10
C VAL A 81 -21.58 9.41 9.03
N GLU A 82 -20.95 10.51 9.46
CA GLU A 82 -21.55 11.51 10.35
C GLU A 82 -22.34 12.62 9.60
N GLY A 83 -22.37 12.59 8.27
CA GLY A 83 -23.15 13.51 7.40
C GLY A 83 -24.38 12.86 6.79
#